data_AF-A0A2G9NSQ4-F1
#
_entry.id   AF-A0A2G9NSQ4-F1
#
_cell.length_a   1.000
_cell.length_b   1.000
_cell.length_c   1.000
_cell.angle_alpha   90.00
_cell.angle_beta   90.00
_cell.angle_gamma   90.00
#
_symmetry.space_group_name_H-M   'P 1'
#
loop_
_entity.id
_entity.type
_entity.pdbx_description
1 polymer ?
#
loop_
_entity_poly.entity_id
_entity_poly.type
_entity_poly.pdbx_seq_one_letter_code
_entity_poly.pdbx_strand_id
1 'polypeptide(L)'
;MTTKRRMNVSGQFKIQQMAFMLMAVIVFFVLAGLFYLMLKSTGLNKGFTELQQEKSEALALSIAETPEMSCGGVVDGGKQGCIDTDRLITIKNSKAYQELLPVSSIIIRKVYPEIRETKECESNNYPECNQYTIKENNKGYDSGEATSYVNLCRRVIDDQYVKNKCELGVIIIKI
;
A
#
# COMPACT_ATOMS: atom_id res chain seq x y z
N MET A 1 22.96 46.90 70.61
CA MET A 1 23.81 46.33 69.55
C MET A 1 22.92 45.80 68.43
N THR A 2 22.75 46.55 67.33
CA THR A 2 22.13 46.03 66.10
C THR A 2 22.70 46.81 64.91
N THR A 3 23.75 46.27 64.29
CA THR A 3 24.41 46.88 63.14
C THR A 3 23.63 46.57 61.86
N LYS A 4 22.88 47.54 61.35
CA LYS A 4 22.10 47.43 60.11
C LYS A 4 23.03 47.58 58.89
N ARG A 5 23.43 46.46 58.26
CA ARG A 5 24.18 46.46 56.99
C ARG A 5 23.28 46.95 55.85
N ARG A 6 23.62 48.09 55.22
CA ARG A 6 23.07 48.50 53.92
C ARG A 6 23.68 47.63 52.83
N MET A 7 22.88 46.79 52.18
CA MET A 7 23.30 46.07 50.98
C MET A 7 23.24 47.01 49.76
N ASN A 8 24.27 46.94 48.92
CA ASN A 8 24.44 47.77 47.73
C ASN A 8 23.52 47.24 46.60
N VAL A 9 22.45 47.98 46.28
CA VAL A 9 21.32 47.54 45.43
C VAL A 9 21.66 47.51 43.93
N SER A 10 22.65 48.31 43.52
CA SER A 10 23.02 48.50 42.10
C SER A 10 23.84 47.34 41.50
N GLY A 11 24.52 46.54 42.32
CA GLY A 11 25.19 45.32 41.87
C GLY A 11 24.23 44.16 41.57
N GLN A 12 23.11 44.08 42.30
CA GLN A 12 22.13 42.99 42.15
C GLN A 12 21.31 43.13 40.86
N PHE A 13 21.02 44.36 40.41
CA PHE A 13 20.32 44.59 39.13
C PHE A 13 21.12 44.09 37.91
N LYS A 14 22.45 44.23 37.92
CA LYS A 14 23.32 43.74 36.83
C LYS A 14 23.35 42.21 36.75
N ILE A 15 23.33 41.53 37.90
CA ILE A 15 23.30 40.06 37.96
C ILE A 15 21.97 39.54 37.43
N GLN A 16 20.86 40.21 37.77
CA GLN A 16 19.53 39.83 37.31
C GLN A 16 19.34 40.05 35.80
N GLN A 17 19.92 41.12 35.23
CA GLN A 17 19.89 41.38 33.78
C GLN A 17 20.66 40.32 32.97
N MET A 18 21.82 39.87 33.46
CA MET A 18 22.60 38.81 32.79
C MET A 18 21.89 37.45 32.85
N ALA A 19 21.22 37.13 33.97
CA ALA A 19 20.43 35.91 34.10
C ALA A 19 19.23 35.89 33.16
N PHE A 20 18.56 37.04 32.97
CA PHE A 20 17.41 37.14 32.06
C PHE A 20 17.83 36.97 30.59
N MET A 21 19.00 37.50 30.23
CA MET A 21 19.57 37.31 28.89
C MET A 21 19.87 35.82 28.62
N LEU A 22 20.46 35.11 29.60
CA LEU A 22 20.79 33.69 29.46
C LEU A 22 19.54 32.81 29.37
N MET A 23 18.49 33.12 30.14
CA MET A 23 17.17 32.47 30.03
C MET A 23 16.56 32.63 28.63
N ALA A 24 16.60 33.84 28.06
CA ALA A 24 16.06 34.09 26.73
C ALA A 24 16.77 33.27 25.64
N VAL A 25 18.10 33.12 25.74
CA VAL A 25 18.90 32.32 24.81
C VAL A 25 18.54 30.83 24.90
N ILE A 26 18.38 30.29 26.11
CA ILE A 26 17.97 28.89 26.31
C ILE A 26 16.58 28.64 25.72
N VAL A 27 15.62 29.52 26.00
CA VAL A 27 14.25 29.41 25.46
C VAL A 27 14.25 29.49 23.94
N PHE A 28 15.09 30.36 23.35
CA PHE A 28 15.25 30.45 21.90
C PHE A 28 15.74 29.13 21.30
N PHE A 29 16.77 28.50 21.89
CA PHE A 29 17.27 27.21 21.40
C PHE A 29 16.26 26.07 21.58
N VAL A 30 15.50 26.05 22.67
CA VAL A 30 14.41 25.08 22.87
C VAL A 30 13.34 25.23 21.79
N LEU A 31 12.90 26.47 21.51
CA LEU A 31 11.92 26.74 20.46
C LEU A 31 12.44 26.38 19.07
N ALA A 32 13.68 26.73 18.75
CA ALA A 32 14.33 26.36 17.49
C ALA A 32 14.45 24.83 17.34
N GLY A 33 14.79 24.13 18.42
CA GLY A 33 14.86 22.66 18.46
C GLY A 33 13.49 22.02 18.22
N LEU A 34 12.45 22.51 18.89
CA LEU A 34 11.08 22.03 18.69
C LEU A 34 10.59 22.31 17.26
N PHE A 35 10.91 23.48 16.70
CA PHE A 35 10.58 23.84 15.33
C PHE A 35 11.27 22.91 14.31
N TYR A 36 12.55 22.61 14.52
CA TYR A 36 13.30 21.66 13.69
C TYR A 36 12.69 20.24 13.76
N LEU A 37 12.33 19.77 14.95
CA LEU A 37 11.65 18.48 15.12
C LEU A 37 10.29 18.46 14.41
N MET A 38 9.54 19.56 14.45
CA MET A 38 8.26 19.68 13.76
C MET A 38 8.41 19.60 12.23
N LEU A 39 9.42 20.27 11.66
CA LEU A 39 9.73 20.19 10.24
C LEU A 39 10.12 18.77 9.80
N LYS A 40 10.93 18.07 10.60
CA LYS A 40 11.31 16.67 10.34
C LYS A 40 10.14 15.70 10.49
N SER A 41 9.27 15.91 11.48
CA SER A 41 8.09 15.07 11.72
C SER A 41 7.05 15.17 10.60
N THR A 42 6.90 16.35 10.01
CA THR A 42 6.00 16.56 8.85
C THR A 42 6.42 15.75 7.62
N GLY A 43 7.70 15.40 7.47
CA GLY A 43 8.20 14.50 6.43
C GLY A 43 7.95 13.01 6.70
N LEU A 44 7.94 12.60 7.98
CA LEU A 44 7.75 11.20 8.37
C LEU A 44 6.33 10.69 8.04
N ASN A 45 5.29 11.49 8.31
CA ASN A 45 3.90 11.08 8.04
C ASN A 45 3.62 10.86 6.55
N LYS A 46 4.30 11.59 5.65
CA LYS A 46 4.21 11.36 4.21
C LYS A 46 4.94 10.08 3.80
N GLY A 47 6.12 9.83 4.36
CA GLY A 47 6.88 8.60 4.11
C GLY A 47 6.14 7.33 4.53
N PHE A 48 5.42 7.32 5.66
CA PHE A 48 4.68 6.13 6.10
C PHE A 48 3.52 5.75 5.18
N THR A 49 2.79 6.72 4.63
CA THR A 49 1.64 6.45 3.74
C THR A 49 2.10 6.00 2.36
N GLU A 50 3.15 6.63 1.82
CA GLU A 50 3.75 6.25 0.54
C GLU A 50 4.44 4.88 0.60
N LEU A 51 5.22 4.61 1.66
CA LEU A 51 5.84 3.30 1.88
C LEU A 51 4.81 2.19 2.11
N GLN A 52 3.65 2.51 2.69
CA GLN A 52 2.58 1.53 2.87
C GLN A 52 1.89 1.23 1.54
N GLN A 53 1.63 2.24 0.72
CA GLN A 53 1.03 2.07 -0.61
C GLN A 53 1.94 1.29 -1.56
N GLU A 54 3.24 1.61 -1.62
CA GLU A 54 4.21 0.90 -2.46
C GLU A 54 4.39 -0.57 -2.04
N LYS A 55 4.40 -0.84 -0.73
CA LYS A 55 4.44 -2.21 -0.20
C LYS A 55 3.18 -3.00 -0.51
N SER A 56 2.01 -2.35 -0.46
CA SER A 56 0.73 -2.95 -0.82
C SER A 56 0.69 -3.32 -2.31
N GLU A 57 1.16 -2.43 -3.19
CA GLU A 57 1.25 -2.71 -4.63
C GLU A 57 2.22 -3.85 -4.94
N ALA A 58 3.39 -3.89 -4.29
CA ALA A 58 4.36 -4.96 -4.45
C ALA A 58 3.84 -6.33 -4.00
N LEU A 59 3.05 -6.38 -2.91
CA LEU A 59 2.42 -7.61 -2.45
C LEU A 59 1.37 -8.11 -3.45
N ALA A 60 0.54 -7.20 -3.96
CA ALA A 60 -0.47 -7.51 -4.97
C ALA A 60 0.17 -8.05 -6.27
N LEU A 61 1.28 -7.43 -6.71
CA LEU A 61 2.05 -7.90 -7.86
C LEU A 61 2.74 -9.23 -7.60
N SER A 62 3.35 -9.43 -6.43
CA SER A 62 4.01 -10.69 -6.08
C SER A 62 3.05 -11.88 -6.12
N ILE A 63 1.78 -11.69 -5.73
CA ILE A 63 0.75 -12.73 -5.80
C ILE A 63 0.33 -12.97 -7.26
N ALA A 64 0.15 -11.90 -8.04
CA ALA A 64 -0.13 -12.00 -9.48
C ALA A 64 0.99 -12.72 -10.26
N GLU A 65 2.24 -12.60 -9.82
CA GLU A 65 3.43 -13.21 -10.43
C GLU A 65 3.72 -14.63 -9.94
N THR A 66 2.87 -15.20 -9.08
CA THR A 66 3.02 -16.60 -8.67
C THR A 66 2.95 -17.54 -9.88
N PRO A 67 3.68 -18.67 -9.88
CA PRO A 67 3.63 -19.64 -10.98
C PRO A 67 2.22 -20.14 -11.28
N GLU A 68 1.33 -20.15 -10.29
CA GLU A 68 -0.05 -20.60 -10.41
C GLU A 68 -0.91 -19.58 -11.19
N MET A 69 -0.71 -18.29 -10.97
CA MET A 69 -1.52 -17.23 -11.59
C MET A 69 -0.86 -16.60 -12.81
N SER A 70 0.45 -16.70 -12.95
CA SER A 70 1.19 -15.98 -13.98
C SER A 70 1.07 -16.60 -15.38
N CYS A 71 1.26 -15.75 -16.40
CA CYS A 71 1.20 -16.12 -17.82
C CYS A 71 2.41 -16.95 -18.33
N GLY A 72 3.31 -17.38 -17.44
CA GLY A 72 4.40 -18.30 -17.75
C GLY A 72 5.30 -17.90 -18.93
N GLY A 73 5.81 -16.67 -18.99
CA GLY A 73 6.82 -16.23 -19.98
C GLY A 73 6.42 -16.25 -21.47
N VAL A 74 5.22 -16.74 -21.83
CA VAL A 74 4.76 -16.91 -23.22
C VAL A 74 3.98 -15.70 -23.75
N VAL A 75 3.97 -14.59 -23.02
CA VAL A 75 3.39 -13.34 -23.51
C VAL A 75 4.51 -12.50 -24.09
N ASP A 76 4.50 -12.37 -25.42
CA ASP A 76 5.42 -11.54 -26.20
C ASP A 76 5.57 -10.16 -25.54
N GLY A 77 6.70 -9.93 -24.85
CA GLY A 77 7.03 -8.65 -24.22
C GLY A 77 7.07 -8.59 -22.69
N GLY A 78 7.18 -9.71 -21.96
CA GLY A 78 7.66 -9.69 -20.56
C GLY A 78 6.90 -8.75 -19.63
N LYS A 79 5.57 -8.70 -19.76
CA LYS A 79 4.74 -7.79 -18.96
C LYS A 79 4.71 -8.26 -17.51
N GLN A 80 5.28 -7.46 -16.61
CA GLN A 80 5.10 -7.61 -15.16
C GLN A 80 3.60 -7.57 -14.81
N GLY A 81 3.21 -8.30 -13.76
CA GLY A 81 1.80 -8.37 -13.33
C GLY A 81 0.85 -9.00 -14.37
N CYS A 82 1.29 -10.03 -15.09
CA CYS A 82 0.42 -10.79 -16.01
C CYS A 82 -0.24 -11.97 -15.31
N ILE A 83 -1.57 -12.05 -15.39
CA ILE A 83 -2.38 -13.13 -14.82
C ILE A 83 -3.09 -13.91 -15.94
N ASP A 84 -2.94 -15.23 -15.93
CA ASP A 84 -3.61 -16.17 -16.83
C ASP A 84 -5.04 -16.46 -16.35
N THR A 85 -6.03 -15.97 -17.09
CA THR A 85 -7.43 -16.12 -16.69
C THR A 85 -7.96 -17.53 -16.83
N ASP A 86 -7.38 -18.37 -17.69
CA ASP A 86 -7.75 -19.79 -17.80
C ASP A 86 -7.33 -20.55 -16.52
N ARG A 87 -6.18 -20.17 -15.94
CA ARG A 87 -5.72 -20.71 -14.65
C ARG A 87 -6.56 -20.21 -13.49
N LEU A 88 -7.00 -18.96 -13.48
CA LEU A 88 -7.85 -18.42 -12.41
C LEU A 88 -9.14 -19.24 -12.22
N ILE A 89 -9.79 -19.65 -13.32
CA ILE A 89 -10.99 -20.51 -13.27
C ILE A 89 -10.67 -21.85 -12.61
N THR A 90 -9.49 -22.42 -12.91
CA THR A 90 -9.05 -23.69 -12.33
C THR A 90 -8.73 -23.56 -10.84
N ILE A 91 -7.98 -22.52 -10.47
CA ILE A 91 -7.57 -22.23 -9.08
C ILE A 91 -8.80 -21.95 -8.21
N LYS A 92 -9.74 -21.14 -8.72
CA LYS A 92 -10.98 -20.81 -8.01
C LYS A 92 -11.74 -22.06 -7.56
N ASN A 93 -11.75 -23.11 -8.38
CA ASN A 93 -12.47 -24.34 -8.08
C ASN A 93 -11.69 -25.31 -7.17
N SER A 94 -10.44 -25.00 -6.82
CA SER A 94 -9.58 -25.87 -6.02
C SER A 94 -9.42 -25.35 -4.59
N LYS A 95 -9.99 -26.06 -3.62
CA LYS A 95 -9.84 -25.76 -2.18
C LYS A 95 -8.39 -25.79 -1.72
N ALA A 96 -7.58 -26.71 -2.26
CA ALA A 96 -6.18 -26.83 -1.89
C ALA A 96 -5.39 -25.54 -2.16
N TYR A 97 -5.64 -24.88 -3.30
CA TYR A 97 -4.99 -23.61 -3.60
C TYR A 97 -5.50 -22.47 -2.72
N GLN A 98 -6.80 -22.43 -2.40
CA GLN A 98 -7.36 -21.39 -1.52
C GLN A 98 -6.77 -21.45 -0.10
N GLU A 99 -6.47 -22.66 0.40
CA GLU A 99 -5.86 -22.87 1.72
C GLU A 99 -4.37 -22.52 1.75
N LEU A 100 -3.65 -22.70 0.65
CA LEU A 100 -2.22 -22.41 0.55
C LEU A 100 -1.89 -20.90 0.45
N LEU A 101 -2.85 -20.07 0.05
CA LEU A 101 -2.64 -18.64 -0.09
C LEU A 101 -2.79 -17.92 1.27
N PRO A 102 -1.73 -17.26 1.78
CA PRO A 102 -1.68 -16.67 3.13
C PRO A 102 -2.39 -15.31 3.20
N VAL A 103 -3.53 -15.16 2.54
CA VAL A 103 -4.33 -13.92 2.48
C VAL A 103 -5.80 -14.22 2.78
N SER A 104 -6.52 -13.21 3.26
CA SER A 104 -7.92 -13.37 3.67
C SER A 104 -8.87 -13.37 2.47
N SER A 105 -8.59 -12.55 1.45
CA SER A 105 -9.31 -12.57 0.18
C SER A 105 -8.45 -12.19 -1.01
N ILE A 106 -8.82 -12.71 -2.18
CA ILE A 106 -8.26 -12.31 -3.48
C ILE A 106 -9.42 -12.15 -4.45
N ILE A 107 -9.58 -10.94 -4.94
CA ILE A 107 -10.56 -10.56 -5.94
C ILE A 107 -9.82 -9.94 -7.12
N ILE A 108 -10.07 -10.44 -8.32
CA ILE A 108 -9.49 -9.93 -9.55
C ILE A 108 -10.64 -9.45 -10.43
N ARG A 109 -10.65 -8.18 -10.85
CA ARG A 109 -11.72 -7.64 -11.69
C ARG A 109 -11.16 -7.01 -12.97
N LYS A 110 -11.92 -7.08 -14.06
CA LYS A 110 -11.64 -6.31 -15.26
C LYS A 110 -11.87 -4.82 -14.97
N VAL A 111 -11.08 -3.96 -15.58
CA VAL A 111 -11.25 -2.50 -15.48
C VAL A 111 -11.92 -1.95 -16.73
N TYR A 112 -11.70 -2.61 -17.87
CA TYR A 112 -12.23 -2.21 -19.17
C TYR A 112 -12.81 -3.43 -19.91
N PRO A 113 -13.93 -3.30 -20.64
CA PRO A 113 -14.80 -2.11 -20.80
C PRO A 113 -15.52 -1.71 -19.50
N GLU A 114 -16.09 -0.50 -19.45
CA GLU A 114 -16.83 -0.01 -18.27
C GLU A 114 -17.89 -1.04 -17.83
N ILE A 115 -17.76 -1.48 -16.59
CA ILE A 115 -18.61 -2.51 -16.01
C ILE A 115 -19.81 -1.84 -15.34
N ARG A 116 -21.00 -2.04 -15.90
CA ARG A 116 -22.26 -1.60 -15.27
C ARG A 116 -22.72 -2.53 -14.14
N GLU A 117 -22.44 -3.83 -14.29
CA GLU A 117 -22.82 -4.87 -13.33
C GLU A 117 -21.66 -5.85 -13.12
N THR A 118 -21.34 -6.11 -11.86
CA THR A 118 -20.36 -7.13 -11.49
C THR A 118 -20.92 -8.52 -11.79
N LYS A 119 -20.26 -9.24 -12.70
CA LYS A 119 -20.59 -10.61 -13.09
C LYS A 119 -19.42 -11.51 -12.74
N GLU A 120 -19.64 -12.32 -11.71
CA GLU A 120 -18.68 -13.30 -11.22
C GLU A 120 -18.37 -14.34 -12.30
N CYS A 121 -17.09 -14.67 -12.46
CA CYS A 121 -16.56 -15.58 -13.45
C CYS A 121 -16.64 -17.02 -12.94
N GLU A 122 -17.37 -17.84 -13.68
CA GLU A 122 -17.55 -19.26 -13.45
C GLU A 122 -17.24 -20.02 -14.74
N SER A 123 -16.99 -21.33 -14.63
CA SER A 123 -16.70 -22.17 -15.80
C SER A 123 -17.82 -22.15 -16.86
N ASN A 124 -19.05 -21.78 -16.49
CA ASN A 124 -20.23 -21.72 -17.37
C ASN A 124 -20.34 -20.41 -18.17
N ASN A 125 -19.75 -19.31 -17.70
CA ASN A 125 -19.93 -17.97 -18.25
C ASN A 125 -18.62 -17.32 -18.67
N TYR A 126 -17.49 -17.95 -18.38
CA TYR A 126 -16.18 -17.60 -18.90
C TYR A 126 -16.14 -17.81 -20.42
N PRO A 127 -15.64 -16.85 -21.22
CA PRO A 127 -14.91 -15.61 -20.85
C PRO A 127 -15.78 -14.34 -20.69
N GLU A 128 -17.11 -14.44 -20.80
CA GLU A 128 -18.06 -13.32 -20.73
C GLU A 128 -18.47 -12.95 -19.30
N CYS A 129 -17.46 -12.63 -18.49
CA CYS A 129 -17.57 -12.26 -17.09
C CYS A 129 -16.50 -11.21 -16.75
N ASN A 130 -16.54 -10.63 -15.54
CA ASN A 130 -15.68 -9.50 -15.20
C ASN A 130 -15.05 -9.52 -13.79
N GLN A 131 -15.38 -10.50 -12.94
CA GLN A 131 -14.80 -10.62 -11.60
C GLN A 131 -14.45 -12.08 -11.27
N TYR A 132 -13.27 -12.33 -10.73
CA TYR A 132 -12.83 -13.62 -10.22
C TYR A 132 -12.60 -13.50 -8.72
N THR A 133 -13.43 -14.16 -7.93
CA THR A 133 -13.28 -14.32 -6.49
C THR A 133 -12.62 -15.65 -6.22
N ILE A 134 -11.32 -15.63 -5.89
CA ILE A 134 -10.54 -16.86 -5.63
C ILE A 134 -10.73 -17.32 -4.18
N LYS A 135 -10.76 -16.37 -3.25
CA LYS A 135 -10.95 -16.62 -1.82
C LYS A 135 -11.71 -15.46 -1.23
N GLU A 136 -12.73 -15.76 -0.44
CA GLU A 136 -13.54 -14.77 0.26
C GLU A 136 -13.71 -15.23 1.70
N ASN A 137 -13.03 -14.56 2.63
CA ASN A 137 -13.22 -14.80 4.06
C ASN A 137 -13.85 -13.57 4.71
N ASN A 138 -15.16 -13.65 4.97
CA ASN A 138 -15.94 -12.59 5.62
C ASN A 138 -15.75 -12.52 7.15
N LYS A 139 -14.79 -13.26 7.73
CA LYS A 139 -14.64 -13.44 9.19
C LYS A 139 -13.41 -12.77 9.82
N GLY A 140 -12.69 -11.90 9.10
CA GLY A 140 -11.50 -11.21 9.62
C GLY A 140 -11.69 -9.71 9.75
N TYR A 141 -11.13 -9.12 10.80
CA TYR A 141 -10.83 -7.69 10.83
C TYR A 141 -9.86 -7.41 9.66
N ASP A 142 -10.30 -6.68 8.62
CA ASP A 142 -9.44 -6.29 7.50
C ASP A 142 -8.28 -5.45 8.04
N SER A 143 -7.07 -6.01 8.03
CA SER A 143 -5.87 -5.34 8.55
C SER A 143 -5.19 -4.44 7.51
N GLY A 144 -5.63 -4.55 6.25
CA GLY A 144 -5.21 -3.71 5.13
C GLY A 144 -5.75 -4.24 3.80
N GLU A 145 -5.84 -3.34 2.82
CA GLU A 145 -6.15 -3.67 1.43
C GLU A 145 -4.94 -3.36 0.56
N ALA A 146 -4.59 -4.31 -0.31
CA ALA A 146 -3.53 -4.19 -1.29
C ALA A 146 -4.12 -4.29 -2.69
N THR A 147 -3.87 -3.27 -3.51
CA THR A 147 -4.52 -3.13 -4.82
C THR A 147 -3.46 -2.84 -5.86
N SER A 148 -3.51 -3.52 -7.01
CA SER A 148 -2.59 -3.22 -8.13
C SER A 148 -3.20 -3.54 -9.48
N TYR A 149 -2.76 -2.82 -10.52
CA TYR A 149 -3.19 -3.07 -11.89
C TYR A 149 -2.41 -4.23 -12.50
N VAL A 150 -3.14 -5.10 -13.21
CA VAL A 150 -2.61 -6.33 -13.77
C VAL A 150 -3.13 -6.55 -15.20
N ASN A 151 -2.37 -7.31 -15.98
CA ASN A 151 -2.79 -7.74 -17.32
C ASN A 151 -3.48 -9.10 -17.20
N LEU A 152 -4.78 -9.15 -17.50
CA LEU A 152 -5.56 -10.39 -17.53
C LEU A 152 -5.47 -10.98 -18.94
N CYS A 153 -4.70 -12.04 -19.11
CA CYS A 153 -4.41 -12.62 -20.41
C CYS A 153 -4.99 -14.02 -20.57
N ARG A 154 -5.37 -14.34 -21.81
CA ARG A 154 -5.77 -15.68 -22.25
C ARG A 154 -5.29 -15.95 -23.66
N ARG A 155 -5.17 -17.22 -24.03
CA ARG A 155 -4.86 -17.62 -25.41
C ARG A 155 -6.15 -17.76 -26.20
N VAL A 156 -6.18 -17.12 -27.36
CA VAL A 156 -7.27 -17.22 -28.33
C VAL A 156 -6.70 -17.68 -29.67
N ILE A 157 -7.45 -18.49 -30.39
CA ILE A 157 -7.13 -18.88 -31.76
C ILE A 157 -7.89 -17.91 -32.66
N ASP A 158 -7.15 -17.12 -33.44
CA ASP A 158 -7.69 -16.15 -34.39
C ASP A 158 -7.02 -16.39 -35.74
N ASP A 159 -7.81 -16.65 -36.79
CA ASP A 159 -7.34 -16.89 -38.16
C ASP A 159 -6.11 -17.84 -38.28
N GLN A 160 -6.15 -19.00 -37.59
CA GLN A 160 -5.09 -20.02 -37.53
C GLN A 160 -3.84 -19.67 -36.71
N TYR A 161 -3.80 -18.53 -36.04
CA TYR A 161 -2.70 -18.15 -35.15
C TYR A 161 -3.14 -18.15 -33.68
N VAL A 162 -2.27 -18.66 -32.80
CA VAL A 162 -2.46 -18.55 -31.35
C VAL A 162 -1.98 -17.18 -30.93
N LYS A 163 -2.91 -16.34 -30.45
CA LYS A 163 -2.61 -14.99 -29.97
C LYS A 163 -2.97 -14.87 -28.49
N ASN A 164 -2.16 -14.11 -27.76
CA ASN A 164 -2.50 -13.72 -26.39
C ASN A 164 -3.43 -12.49 -26.44
N LYS A 165 -4.65 -12.65 -25.94
CA LYS A 165 -5.57 -11.53 -25.71
C LYS A 165 -5.45 -11.11 -24.25
N CYS A 166 -4.96 -9.89 -24.02
CA CYS A 166 -4.80 -9.31 -22.69
C CYS A 166 -5.75 -8.12 -22.51
N GLU A 167 -6.40 -8.08 -21.35
CA GLU A 167 -7.31 -7.03 -20.91
C GLU A 167 -6.77 -6.40 -19.62
N LEU A 168 -7.08 -5.13 -19.36
CA LEU A 168 -6.65 -4.47 -18.12
C LEU A 168 -7.55 -4.92 -16.97
N GLY A 169 -6.91 -5.35 -15.88
CA GLY A 169 -7.57 -5.71 -14.64
C GLY A 169 -6.95 -5.03 -13.43
N VAL A 170 -7.58 -5.23 -12.29
CA VAL A 170 -7.05 -4.87 -10.99
C VAL A 170 -7.22 -6.06 -10.06
N ILE A 171 -6.16 -6.38 -9.33
CA ILE A 171 -6.16 -7.37 -8.25
C ILE A 171 -6.32 -6.62 -6.93
N ILE A 172 -7.22 -7.12 -6.09
CA ILE A 172 -7.53 -6.62 -4.76
C ILE A 172 -7.29 -7.76 -3.79
N ILE A 173 -6.41 -7.53 -2.84
CA ILE A 173 -6.00 -8.51 -1.85
C ILE A 173 -6.27 -7.93 -0.47
N LYS A 174 -6.97 -8.70 0.35
CA LYS A 174 -7.17 -8.37 1.75
C LYS A 174 -6.28 -9.26 2.61
N ILE A 175 -5.70 -8.67 3.64
CA ILE A 175 -4.78 -9.34 4.58
C ILE A 175 -5.49 -9.54 5.90
#